data_AF-A0AA35TKR6-F1
#
_entry.id   AF-A0AA35TKR6-F1
#
_cell.length_a   1.000
_cell.length_b   1.000
_cell.length_c   1.000
_cell.angle_alpha   90.00
_cell.angle_beta   90.00
_cell.angle_gamma   90.00
#
_symmetry.space_group_name_H-M   'P 1'
#
loop_
_entity.id
_entity.type
_entity.pdbx_description
1 polymer ?
#
loop_
_entity_poly.entity_id
_entity_poly.type
_entity_poly.pdbx_seq_one_letter_code
_entity_poly.pdbx_strand_id
1 'polypeptide(L)'
;GFVHLDCAYSYGNEKDVGDVLEQFFKDAKLKREELFISSKLWSSFHAKDDVIKACQESISNLKVDYLDLYILHWPITIASGHNNLFCSDDVKLGYNRERIAECWRAMEDLVEKGLVKAIGTSNISITKMERLLQTARIIPAVNQVECHAYLQQEKLVQYGRSKGIAVAAYRSLGIPNPGMEMPVLLEDPVVCHIAQKHFVTPAQVLLAFGIASGLATCSHKNQE
;
A
#
# COMPACT_ATOMS: atom_id res chain seq x y z
N GLY A 1 -0.96 -3.12 20.67
CA GLY A 1 -1.20 -1.84 19.97
C GLY A 1 -1.05 -2.04 18.47
N PHE A 2 -1.33 -1.02 17.66
CA PHE A 2 -0.97 -1.05 16.24
C PHE A 2 0.56 -1.05 16.12
N VAL A 3 1.09 -2.01 15.37
CA VAL A 3 2.54 -2.15 15.09
C VAL A 3 2.82 -2.04 13.59
N HIS A 4 1.84 -1.60 12.79
CA HIS A 4 1.95 -1.44 11.35
C HIS A 4 1.43 -0.05 10.94
N LEU A 5 2.29 0.75 10.30
CA LEU A 5 1.96 2.04 9.70
C LEU A 5 2.07 1.94 8.18
N ASP A 6 0.98 2.32 7.49
CA ASP A 6 0.92 2.38 6.03
C ASP A 6 1.00 3.84 5.57
N CYS A 7 2.17 4.25 5.07
CA CYS A 7 2.45 5.60 4.61
C CYS A 7 2.52 5.65 3.08
N ALA A 8 2.63 6.84 2.50
CA ALA A 8 3.00 7.04 1.11
C ALA A 8 3.46 8.47 0.90
N TYR A 9 4.45 8.67 0.02
CA TYR A 9 4.89 9.99 -0.41
C TYR A 9 3.71 10.88 -0.85
N SER A 10 2.80 10.33 -1.66
CA SER A 10 1.66 11.05 -2.23
C SER A 10 0.62 11.51 -1.21
N TYR A 11 0.64 10.99 0.03
CA TYR A 11 -0.27 11.44 1.09
C TYR A 11 0.15 12.81 1.65
N GLY A 12 1.40 13.24 1.38
CA GLY A 12 1.88 14.57 1.75
C GLY A 12 2.13 14.78 3.23
N ASN A 13 2.08 13.71 4.05
CA ASN A 13 2.15 13.78 5.51
C ASN A 13 3.26 12.92 6.12
N GLU A 14 4.20 12.38 5.32
CA GLU A 14 5.29 11.55 5.85
C GLU A 14 6.15 12.27 6.90
N LYS A 15 6.32 13.60 6.75
CA LYS A 15 7.05 14.42 7.73
C LYS A 15 6.34 14.50 9.08
N ASP A 16 5.03 14.73 9.05
CA ASP A 16 4.22 14.79 10.27
C ASP A 16 4.23 13.43 10.98
N VAL A 17 4.13 12.34 10.22
CA VAL A 17 4.25 10.97 10.75
C VAL A 17 5.65 10.75 11.35
N GLY A 18 6.71 11.22 10.68
CA GLY A 18 8.08 11.12 11.15
C GLY A 18 8.32 11.88 12.46
N ASP A 19 7.76 13.08 12.62
CA ASP A 19 7.83 13.85 13.85
C ASP A 19 7.21 13.09 15.04
N VAL A 20 6.06 12.44 14.80
CA VAL A 20 5.40 11.59 15.81
C VAL A 20 6.24 10.36 16.12
N LEU A 21 6.77 9.67 15.11
CA LEU A 21 7.62 8.49 15.30
C LEU A 21 8.87 8.80 16.11
N GLU A 22 9.55 9.90 15.78
CA GLU A 22 10.74 10.35 16.51
C GLU A 22 10.43 10.60 17.98
N GLN A 23 9.31 11.25 18.29
CA GLN A 23 8.87 11.46 19.67
C GLN A 23 8.53 10.14 20.36
N PHE A 24 7.84 9.22 19.67
CA PHE A 24 7.50 7.90 20.20
C PHE A 24 8.74 7.06 20.53
N PHE A 25 9.78 7.08 19.69
CA PHE A 25 11.02 6.36 19.97
C PHE A 25 11.76 6.96 21.18
N LYS A 26 11.70 8.29 21.37
CA LYS A 26 12.29 8.96 22.54
C LYS A 26 11.53 8.66 23.83
N ASP A 27 10.21 8.75 23.81
CA ASP A 27 9.38 8.70 25.02
C ASP A 27 8.98 7.28 25.44
N ALA A 28 8.56 6.47 24.48
CA ALA A 28 7.95 5.16 24.75
C ALA A 28 8.96 4.01 24.85
N LYS A 29 10.25 4.27 24.62
CA LYS A 29 11.33 3.27 24.52
C LYS A 29 11.01 2.12 23.55
N LEU A 30 10.12 2.34 22.59
CA LEU A 30 9.86 1.40 21.51
C LEU A 30 11.08 1.36 20.60
N LYS A 31 11.52 0.18 20.23
CA LYS A 31 12.63 0.01 19.30
C LYS A 31 12.12 0.07 17.86
N ARG A 32 12.97 0.51 16.94
CA ARG A 32 12.63 0.61 15.52
C ARG A 32 12.12 -0.72 14.97
N GLU A 33 12.72 -1.84 15.37
CA GLU A 33 12.37 -3.19 14.95
C GLU A 33 11.01 -3.71 15.46
N GLU A 34 10.38 -3.01 16.40
CA GLU A 34 9.04 -3.36 16.91
C GLU A 34 7.91 -2.75 16.07
N LEU A 35 8.22 -1.86 15.12
CA LEU A 35 7.27 -1.26 14.20
C LEU A 35 7.51 -1.77 12.77
N PHE A 36 6.42 -2.05 12.07
CA PHE A 36 6.39 -2.29 10.64
C PHE A 36 5.94 -1.01 9.94
N ILE A 37 6.84 -0.38 9.18
CA ILE A 37 6.57 0.88 8.48
C ILE A 37 6.67 0.64 6.99
N SER A 38 5.58 0.91 6.26
CA SER A 38 5.55 0.85 4.81
C SER A 38 5.43 2.26 4.19
N SER A 39 6.02 2.44 3.01
CA SER A 39 5.76 3.60 2.15
C SER A 39 5.66 3.19 0.68
N LYS A 40 5.32 4.13 -0.19
CA LYS A 40 4.97 3.87 -1.59
C LYS A 40 5.69 4.83 -2.54
N LEU A 41 6.33 4.25 -3.55
CA LEU A 41 6.94 4.94 -4.68
C LEU A 41 5.84 5.49 -5.60
N TRP A 42 5.79 6.82 -5.75
CA TRP A 42 4.80 7.46 -6.61
C TRP A 42 5.14 7.37 -8.10
N SER A 43 4.10 7.49 -8.93
CA SER A 43 4.13 7.26 -10.38
C SER A 43 5.05 8.17 -11.19
N SER A 44 5.47 9.31 -10.65
CA SER A 44 6.43 10.23 -11.27
C SER A 44 7.89 9.83 -11.03
N PHE A 45 8.15 8.80 -10.21
CA PHE A 45 9.50 8.37 -9.81
C PHE A 45 9.87 6.98 -10.34
N HIS A 46 9.24 6.53 -11.44
CA HIS A 46 9.53 5.21 -12.03
C HIS A 46 10.85 5.13 -12.81
N ALA A 47 11.60 6.22 -12.95
CA ALA A 47 12.93 6.18 -13.54
C ALA A 47 13.94 5.63 -12.52
N LYS A 48 14.91 4.83 -12.98
CA LYS A 48 15.88 4.14 -12.11
C LYS A 48 16.51 5.04 -11.04
N ASP A 49 17.02 6.20 -11.46
CA ASP A 49 17.73 7.12 -10.56
C ASP A 49 16.78 7.85 -9.59
N ASP A 50 15.50 7.91 -9.92
CA ASP A 50 14.47 8.54 -9.09
C ASP A 50 13.99 7.59 -7.99
N VAL A 51 13.97 6.27 -8.24
CA VAL A 51 13.54 5.25 -7.25
C VAL A 51 14.34 5.34 -5.95
N ILE A 52 15.67 5.39 -6.05
CA ILE A 52 16.56 5.45 -4.88
C ILE A 52 16.37 6.75 -4.13
N LYS A 53 16.33 7.88 -4.85
CA LYS A 53 16.15 9.20 -4.25
C LYS A 53 14.81 9.30 -3.53
N ALA A 54 13.72 8.85 -4.16
CA ALA A 54 12.38 8.88 -3.58
C ALA A 54 12.28 8.00 -2.33
N CYS A 55 12.89 6.80 -2.34
CA CYS A 55 12.93 5.94 -1.16
C CYS A 55 13.70 6.60 0.00
N GLN A 56 14.87 7.17 -0.28
CA GLN A 56 15.68 7.88 0.72
C GLN A 56 14.96 9.11 1.27
N GLU A 57 14.21 9.82 0.42
CA GLU A 57 13.38 10.94 0.85
C GLU A 57 12.28 10.49 1.80
N SER A 58 11.56 9.41 1.50
CA SER A 58 10.56 8.85 2.43
C SER A 58 11.17 8.40 3.76
N ILE A 59 12.32 7.72 3.73
CA ILE A 59 13.09 7.33 4.93
C ILE A 59 13.44 8.56 5.78
N SER A 60 13.94 9.62 5.13
CA SER A 60 14.30 10.87 5.79
C SER A 60 13.08 11.60 6.35
N ASN A 61 11.98 11.68 5.61
CA ASN A 61 10.75 12.33 6.04
C ASN A 61 10.14 11.60 7.25
N LEU A 62 10.14 10.27 7.22
CA LEU A 62 9.65 9.43 8.31
C LEU A 62 10.63 9.32 9.49
N LYS A 63 11.84 9.88 9.36
CA LYS A 63 12.90 9.89 10.39
C LYS A 63 13.23 8.48 10.92
N VAL A 64 13.36 7.52 10.01
CA VAL A 64 13.73 6.13 10.31
C VAL A 64 14.97 5.72 9.53
N ASP A 65 15.62 4.63 9.92
CA ASP A 65 16.84 4.14 9.24
C ASP A 65 16.53 3.27 8.00
N TYR A 66 15.35 2.64 7.98
CA TYR A 66 14.91 1.75 6.90
C TYR A 66 13.37 1.68 6.87
N LEU A 67 12.81 1.14 5.77
CA LEU A 67 11.40 0.75 5.67
C LEU A 67 11.23 -0.76 5.71
N ASP A 68 10.18 -1.25 6.36
CA ASP A 68 9.89 -2.69 6.38
C ASP A 68 9.34 -3.14 5.02
N LEU A 69 8.59 -2.27 4.34
CA LEU A 69 8.03 -2.52 3.01
C LEU A 69 8.01 -1.25 2.16
N TYR A 70 8.51 -1.33 0.92
CA TYR A 70 8.36 -0.24 -0.04
C TYR A 70 7.64 -0.70 -1.31
N ILE A 71 6.59 0.02 -1.68
CA ILE A 71 5.60 -0.45 -2.65
C ILE A 71 5.59 0.41 -3.91
N LEU A 72 5.58 -0.21 -5.10
CA LEU A 72 5.25 0.47 -6.36
C LEU A 72 3.76 0.86 -6.32
N HIS A 73 3.45 2.15 -6.12
CA HIS A 73 2.09 2.59 -5.74
C HIS A 73 1.05 2.34 -6.85
N TRP A 74 1.41 2.62 -8.11
CA TRP A 74 0.54 2.37 -9.26
C TRP A 74 1.34 1.92 -10.46
N PRO A 75 0.87 0.94 -11.25
CA PRO A 75 1.53 0.51 -12.49
C PRO A 75 1.23 1.47 -13.65
N ILE A 76 1.28 2.76 -13.39
CA ILE A 76 1.04 3.84 -14.34
C ILE A 76 2.18 4.84 -14.13
N THR A 77 2.83 5.24 -15.22
CA THR A 77 3.85 6.27 -15.18
C THR A 77 3.24 7.61 -15.54
N ILE A 78 3.62 8.65 -14.81
CA ILE A 78 3.37 10.04 -15.17
C ILE A 78 4.72 10.76 -15.32
N ALA A 79 4.74 11.88 -16.04
CA ALA A 79 5.95 12.66 -16.23
C ALA A 79 6.54 13.14 -14.88
N SER A 80 7.87 13.21 -14.80
CA SER A 80 8.59 13.66 -13.61
C SER A 80 8.15 15.08 -13.19
N GLY A 81 8.08 15.33 -11.89
CA GLY A 81 7.63 16.63 -11.35
C GLY A 81 6.11 16.79 -11.27
N HIS A 82 5.32 15.85 -11.79
CA HIS A 82 3.87 15.85 -11.63
C HIS A 82 3.42 14.92 -10.50
N ASN A 83 2.34 15.30 -9.81
CA ASN A 83 1.80 14.52 -8.68
C ASN A 83 0.34 14.06 -8.91
N ASN A 84 -0.31 14.50 -10.00
CA ASN A 84 -1.70 14.13 -10.30
C ASN A 84 -1.74 12.92 -11.25
N LEU A 85 -2.27 11.79 -10.78
CA LEU A 85 -2.51 10.59 -11.60
C LEU A 85 -3.65 10.74 -12.63
N PHE A 86 -4.50 11.75 -12.44
CA PHE A 86 -5.62 12.11 -13.31
C PHE A 86 -5.31 13.39 -14.12
N CYS A 87 -4.02 13.61 -14.40
CA CYS A 87 -3.55 14.68 -15.28
C CYS A 87 -3.97 14.45 -16.75
N SER A 88 -3.79 15.47 -17.59
CA SER A 88 -3.99 15.38 -19.04
C SER A 88 -3.09 14.30 -19.68
N ASP A 89 -3.49 13.83 -20.86
CA ASP A 89 -2.79 12.75 -21.57
C ASP A 89 -1.31 13.09 -21.88
N ASP A 90 -0.96 14.37 -22.02
CA ASP A 90 0.42 14.82 -22.25
C ASP A 90 1.37 14.51 -21.08
N VAL A 91 0.82 14.36 -19.87
CA VAL A 91 1.57 14.07 -18.64
C VAL A 91 1.46 12.59 -18.27
N LYS A 92 0.39 11.91 -18.71
CA LYS A 92 0.13 10.50 -18.40
C LYS A 92 0.74 9.58 -19.45
N LEU A 93 1.96 9.12 -19.19
CA LEU A 93 2.66 8.15 -20.03
C LEU A 93 2.03 6.75 -20.01
N GLY A 94 1.19 6.45 -19.00
CA GLY A 94 0.42 5.22 -18.95
C GLY A 94 1.21 4.01 -18.44
N TYR A 95 0.69 2.81 -18.71
CA TYR A 95 1.40 1.57 -18.39
C TYR A 95 2.40 1.25 -19.51
N ASN A 96 3.67 1.10 -19.13
CA ASN A 96 4.74 0.62 -20.01
C ASN A 96 5.45 -0.54 -19.30
N ARG A 97 5.54 -1.70 -19.97
CA ARG A 97 6.05 -2.93 -19.36
C ARG A 97 7.53 -2.80 -19.01
N GLU A 98 8.32 -2.31 -19.95
CA GLU A 98 9.78 -2.19 -19.84
C GLU A 98 10.14 -1.24 -18.71
N ARG A 99 9.49 -0.08 -18.63
CA ARG A 99 9.67 0.89 -17.56
C ARG A 99 9.29 0.34 -16.19
N ILE A 100 8.19 -0.40 -16.08
CA ILE A 100 7.82 -1.02 -14.79
C ILE A 100 8.85 -2.09 -14.39
N ALA A 101 9.39 -2.86 -15.34
CA ALA A 101 10.45 -3.82 -15.07
C ALA A 101 11.79 -3.15 -14.68
N GLU A 102 12.11 -1.99 -15.26
CA GLU A 102 13.27 -1.17 -14.87
C GLU A 102 13.10 -0.56 -13.48
N CYS A 103 11.93 0.00 -13.21
CA CYS A 103 11.55 0.51 -11.89
C CYS A 103 11.68 -0.60 -10.83
N TRP A 104 11.14 -1.79 -11.11
CA TRP A 104 11.24 -2.92 -10.20
C TRP A 104 12.68 -3.35 -9.95
N ARG A 105 13.53 -3.44 -10.98
CA ARG A 105 14.96 -3.71 -10.80
C ARG A 105 15.63 -2.68 -9.90
N ALA A 106 15.29 -1.40 -10.03
CA ALA A 106 15.79 -0.36 -9.14
C ALA A 106 15.26 -0.52 -7.70
N MET A 107 14.02 -1.01 -7.52
CA MET A 107 13.48 -1.34 -6.20
C MET A 107 14.19 -2.56 -5.58
N GLU A 108 14.59 -3.56 -6.38
CA GLU A 108 15.40 -4.68 -5.92
C GLU A 108 16.75 -4.21 -5.36
N ASP A 109 17.39 -3.23 -6.01
CA ASP A 109 18.62 -2.61 -5.53
C ASP A 109 18.44 -1.93 -4.15
N LEU A 110 17.24 -1.46 -3.79
CA LEU A 110 16.96 -0.90 -2.46
C LEU A 110 17.08 -1.95 -1.36
N VAL A 111 16.65 -3.18 -1.65
CA VAL A 111 16.74 -4.32 -0.72
C VAL A 111 18.20 -4.68 -0.49
N GLU A 112 18.99 -4.76 -1.57
CA GLU A 112 20.43 -5.05 -1.49
C GLU A 112 21.20 -4.01 -0.70
N LYS A 113 20.80 -2.73 -0.84
CA LYS A 113 21.38 -1.61 -0.08
C LYS A 113 20.92 -1.56 1.38
N GLY A 114 19.98 -2.41 1.78
CA GLY A 114 19.43 -2.44 3.14
C GLY A 114 18.52 -1.25 3.48
N LEU A 115 18.12 -0.44 2.49
CA LEU A 115 17.20 0.68 2.69
C LEU A 115 15.78 0.21 3.00
N VAL A 116 15.42 -0.96 2.47
CA VAL A 116 14.10 -1.58 2.67
C VAL A 116 14.27 -3.07 2.95
N LYS A 117 13.42 -3.64 3.81
CA LYS A 117 13.45 -5.09 4.13
C LYS A 117 12.72 -5.92 3.08
N ALA A 118 11.63 -5.40 2.54
CA ALA A 118 10.85 -6.02 1.49
C ALA A 118 10.34 -4.98 0.48
N ILE A 119 10.02 -5.45 -0.73
CA ILE A 119 9.38 -4.65 -1.78
C ILE A 119 8.08 -5.30 -2.23
N GLY A 120 7.12 -4.48 -2.64
CA GLY A 120 5.80 -4.90 -3.06
C GLY A 120 5.23 -4.05 -4.17
N THR A 121 4.03 -4.39 -4.63
CA THR A 121 3.28 -3.63 -5.63
C THR A 121 1.94 -3.19 -5.06
N SER A 122 1.32 -2.21 -5.69
CA SER A 122 -0.05 -1.83 -5.44
C SER A 122 -0.78 -1.63 -6.76
N ASN A 123 -2.08 -1.92 -6.78
CA ASN A 123 -2.94 -1.76 -7.96
C ASN A 123 -2.51 -2.55 -9.21
N ILE A 124 -1.75 -3.64 -9.03
CA ILE A 124 -1.34 -4.52 -10.11
C ILE A 124 -2.35 -5.66 -10.29
N SER A 125 -2.81 -5.84 -11.54
CA SER A 125 -3.65 -6.97 -11.93
C SER A 125 -2.81 -8.24 -12.17
N ILE A 126 -3.45 -9.41 -12.19
CA ILE A 126 -2.80 -10.70 -12.44
C ILE A 126 -1.95 -10.66 -13.72
N THR A 127 -2.51 -10.17 -14.84
CA THR A 127 -1.79 -10.08 -16.12
C THR A 127 -0.53 -9.21 -16.03
N LYS A 128 -0.59 -8.09 -15.31
CA LYS A 128 0.56 -7.20 -15.11
C LYS A 128 1.58 -7.82 -14.16
N MET A 129 1.12 -8.54 -13.13
CA MET A 129 1.98 -9.26 -12.20
C MET A 129 2.77 -10.35 -12.92
N GLU A 130 2.12 -11.19 -13.72
CA GLU A 130 2.81 -12.23 -14.51
C GLU A 130 3.89 -11.63 -15.42
N ARG A 131 3.62 -10.47 -16.04
CA ARG A 131 4.62 -9.77 -16.86
C ARG A 131 5.82 -9.29 -16.06
N LEU A 132 5.58 -8.82 -14.82
CA LEU A 132 6.64 -8.38 -13.91
C LEU A 132 7.50 -9.57 -13.45
N LEU A 133 6.86 -10.67 -13.06
CA LEU A 133 7.51 -11.88 -12.57
C LEU A 133 8.43 -12.54 -13.60
N GLN A 134 8.23 -12.27 -14.89
CA GLN A 134 9.14 -12.75 -15.95
C GLN A 134 10.56 -12.19 -15.84
N THR A 135 10.72 -11.01 -15.21
CA THR A 135 12.02 -10.34 -15.10
C THR A 135 12.44 -10.07 -13.65
N ALA A 136 11.54 -10.27 -12.69
CA ALA A 136 11.80 -10.03 -11.28
C ALA A 136 12.74 -11.10 -10.71
N ARG A 137 13.77 -10.65 -10.00
CA ARG A 137 14.65 -11.47 -9.19
C ARG A 137 14.13 -11.61 -7.76
N ILE A 138 13.51 -10.57 -7.23
CA ILE A 138 12.79 -10.57 -5.97
C ILE A 138 11.29 -10.58 -6.29
N ILE A 139 10.59 -11.62 -5.86
CA ILE A 139 9.14 -11.70 -5.99
C ILE A 139 8.52 -10.64 -5.06
N PRO A 140 7.53 -9.83 -5.51
CA PRO A 140 6.85 -8.88 -4.64
C PRO A 140 6.29 -9.58 -3.39
N ALA A 141 6.63 -9.10 -2.21
CA ALA A 141 6.13 -9.68 -0.96
C ALA A 141 4.62 -9.44 -0.78
N VAL A 142 4.14 -8.30 -1.28
CA VAL A 142 2.76 -7.85 -1.15
C VAL A 142 2.26 -7.28 -2.48
N ASN A 143 0.98 -7.50 -2.79
CA ASN A 143 0.21 -6.67 -3.71
C ASN A 143 -0.94 -6.00 -2.96
N GLN A 144 -0.88 -4.69 -2.78
CA GLN A 144 -1.92 -3.92 -2.08
C GLN A 144 -3.01 -3.47 -3.07
N VAL A 145 -4.28 -3.75 -2.80
CA VAL A 145 -5.40 -3.42 -3.69
C VAL A 145 -6.65 -3.05 -2.90
N GLU A 146 -7.63 -2.43 -3.58
CA GLU A 146 -8.97 -2.27 -3.02
C GLU A 146 -9.58 -3.64 -2.82
N CYS A 147 -9.91 -3.96 -1.57
CA CYS A 147 -10.53 -5.22 -1.22
C CYS A 147 -11.40 -5.08 0.03
N HIS A 148 -12.68 -5.41 -0.10
CA HIS A 148 -13.67 -5.36 0.98
C HIS A 148 -14.84 -6.30 0.63
N ALA A 149 -15.86 -6.41 1.49
CA ALA A 149 -16.92 -7.41 1.30
C ALA A 149 -17.70 -7.28 -0.04
N TYR A 150 -17.78 -6.07 -0.62
CA TYR A 150 -18.36 -5.85 -1.96
C TYR A 150 -17.38 -5.99 -3.12
N LEU A 151 -16.06 -6.00 -2.87
CA LEU A 151 -15.02 -6.19 -3.88
C LEU A 151 -13.96 -7.14 -3.34
N GLN A 152 -14.26 -8.44 -3.33
CA GLN A 152 -13.46 -9.43 -2.58
C GLN A 152 -12.18 -9.87 -3.29
N GLN A 153 -12.02 -9.53 -4.57
CA GLN A 153 -10.80 -9.83 -5.36
C GLN A 153 -10.41 -11.32 -5.37
N GLU A 154 -11.36 -12.26 -5.24
CA GLU A 154 -11.08 -13.69 -4.97
C GLU A 154 -10.01 -14.30 -5.87
N LYS A 155 -10.11 -14.05 -7.19
CA LYS A 155 -9.14 -14.54 -8.18
C LYS A 155 -7.73 -14.00 -7.94
N LEU A 156 -7.62 -12.71 -7.60
CA LEU A 156 -6.34 -12.07 -7.31
C LEU A 156 -5.75 -12.57 -5.98
N VAL A 157 -6.60 -12.80 -4.97
CA VAL A 157 -6.17 -13.35 -3.66
C VAL A 157 -5.65 -14.77 -3.81
N GLN A 158 -6.38 -15.63 -4.52
CA GLN A 158 -5.93 -17.00 -4.80
C GLN A 158 -4.64 -17.02 -5.61
N TYR A 159 -4.55 -16.15 -6.62
CA TYR A 159 -3.33 -15.97 -7.42
C TYR A 159 -2.14 -15.49 -6.58
N GLY A 160 -2.33 -14.49 -5.72
CA GLY A 160 -1.28 -14.02 -4.82
C GLY A 160 -0.75 -15.15 -3.94
N ARG A 161 -1.66 -15.89 -3.29
CA ARG A 161 -1.30 -17.06 -2.46
C ARG A 161 -0.51 -18.12 -3.23
N SER A 162 -0.90 -18.45 -4.47
CA SER A 162 -0.19 -19.46 -5.26
C SER A 162 1.21 -19.04 -5.69
N LYS A 163 1.52 -17.74 -5.66
CA LYS A 163 2.83 -17.17 -5.98
C LYS A 163 3.64 -16.76 -4.73
N GLY A 164 3.10 -16.97 -3.53
CA GLY A 164 3.73 -16.51 -2.28
C GLY A 164 3.66 -14.99 -2.08
N ILE A 165 2.71 -14.31 -2.74
CA ILE A 165 2.49 -12.86 -2.65
C ILE A 165 1.29 -12.61 -1.74
N ALA A 166 1.49 -11.92 -0.62
CA ALA A 166 0.38 -11.53 0.25
C ALA A 166 -0.49 -10.45 -0.41
N VAL A 167 -1.79 -10.48 -0.16
CA VAL A 167 -2.70 -9.41 -0.60
C VAL A 167 -3.04 -8.53 0.59
N ALA A 168 -2.77 -7.24 0.46
CA ALA A 168 -3.12 -6.24 1.45
C ALA A 168 -4.32 -5.42 0.96
N ALA A 169 -5.34 -5.28 1.79
CA ALA A 169 -6.59 -4.60 1.49
C ALA A 169 -6.53 -3.15 1.94
N TYR A 170 -6.46 -2.20 1.00
CA TYR A 170 -6.79 -0.81 1.28
C TYR A 170 -8.32 -0.61 1.13
N ARG A 171 -8.85 0.45 1.76
CA ARG A 171 -10.31 0.72 1.81
C ARG A 171 -11.12 -0.50 2.27
N SER A 172 -10.58 -1.27 3.22
CA SER A 172 -11.21 -2.48 3.74
C SER A 172 -12.59 -2.28 4.37
N LEU A 173 -12.92 -1.05 4.76
CA LEU A 173 -14.23 -0.66 5.28
C LEU A 173 -15.24 -0.24 4.20
N GLY A 174 -14.84 -0.23 2.91
CA GLY A 174 -15.74 0.09 1.80
C GLY A 174 -16.33 1.50 1.84
N ILE A 175 -15.61 2.46 2.43
CA ILE A 175 -16.07 3.86 2.53
C ILE A 175 -16.22 4.44 1.11
N PRO A 176 -17.39 4.98 0.72
CA PRO A 176 -17.59 5.60 -0.59
C PRO A 176 -16.69 6.81 -0.84
N ASN A 177 -16.44 7.15 -2.12
CA ASN A 177 -15.84 8.44 -2.44
C ASN A 177 -16.85 9.57 -2.16
N PRO A 178 -16.41 10.74 -1.70
CA PRO A 178 -17.27 11.92 -1.59
C PRO A 178 -18.00 12.20 -2.91
N GLY A 179 -19.32 12.42 -2.83
CA GLY A 179 -20.14 12.73 -4.01
C GLY A 179 -20.55 11.53 -4.88
N MET A 180 -20.19 10.29 -4.50
CA MET A 180 -20.73 9.09 -5.15
C MET A 180 -21.85 8.48 -4.32
N GLU A 181 -22.99 8.24 -4.96
CA GLU A 181 -24.11 7.51 -4.36
C GLU A 181 -23.85 6.01 -4.47
N MET A 182 -23.31 5.44 -3.39
CA MET A 182 -22.97 4.01 -3.29
C MET A 182 -23.44 3.48 -1.93
N PRO A 183 -23.83 2.20 -1.83
CA PRO A 183 -24.18 1.61 -0.55
C PRO A 183 -23.01 1.71 0.45
N VAL A 184 -23.30 2.20 1.65
CA VAL A 184 -22.31 2.34 2.72
C VAL A 184 -22.13 0.98 3.38
N LEU A 185 -20.97 0.35 3.20
CA LEU A 185 -20.74 -1.01 3.67
C LEU A 185 -20.86 -1.14 5.21
N LEU A 186 -20.61 -0.07 5.95
CA LEU A 186 -20.79 0.00 7.40
C LEU A 186 -22.28 -0.02 7.83
N GLU A 187 -23.19 0.25 6.91
CA GLU A 187 -24.65 0.26 7.12
C GLU A 187 -25.34 -0.94 6.46
N ASP A 188 -24.58 -1.83 5.81
CA ASP A 188 -25.13 -3.02 5.16
C ASP A 188 -25.94 -3.88 6.17
N PRO A 189 -27.18 -4.28 5.86
CA PRO A 189 -28.03 -5.00 6.81
C PRO A 189 -27.43 -6.30 7.34
N VAL A 190 -26.68 -7.04 6.51
CA VAL A 190 -26.03 -8.29 6.91
C VAL A 190 -24.87 -7.98 7.86
N VAL A 191 -24.05 -6.97 7.53
CA VAL A 191 -22.94 -6.54 8.39
C VAL A 191 -23.46 -6.04 9.74
N CYS A 192 -24.48 -5.19 9.74
CA CYS A 192 -25.13 -4.68 10.95
C CYS A 192 -25.75 -5.80 11.79
N HIS A 193 -26.40 -6.77 11.16
CA HIS A 193 -26.96 -7.92 11.87
C HIS A 193 -25.87 -8.77 12.56
N ILE A 194 -24.77 -9.06 11.87
CA ILE A 194 -23.63 -9.78 12.44
C ILE A 194 -23.01 -8.96 13.60
N ALA A 195 -22.83 -7.66 13.41
CA ALA A 195 -22.29 -6.76 14.43
C ALA A 195 -23.12 -6.79 15.72
N GLN A 196 -24.45 -6.69 15.61
CA GLN A 196 -25.38 -6.80 16.73
C GLN A 196 -25.31 -8.15 17.43
N LYS A 197 -25.31 -9.25 16.66
CA LYS A 197 -25.25 -10.63 17.20
C LYS A 197 -23.97 -10.88 18.02
N HIS A 198 -22.87 -10.21 17.67
CA HIS A 198 -21.56 -10.40 18.29
C HIS A 198 -21.14 -9.27 19.24
N PHE A 199 -22.00 -8.27 19.48
CA PHE A 199 -21.72 -7.09 20.32
C PHE A 199 -20.44 -6.33 19.90
N VAL A 200 -20.26 -6.18 18.59
CA VAL A 200 -19.14 -5.45 17.98
C VAL A 200 -19.65 -4.40 17.00
N THR A 201 -18.76 -3.56 16.50
CA THR A 201 -19.09 -2.58 15.45
C THR A 201 -19.09 -3.21 14.05
N PRO A 202 -19.84 -2.66 13.08
CA PRO A 202 -19.75 -3.06 11.66
C PRO A 202 -18.31 -3.04 11.12
N ALA A 203 -17.51 -2.05 11.52
CA ALA A 203 -16.10 -1.97 11.13
C ALA A 203 -15.28 -3.17 11.63
N GLN A 204 -15.48 -3.61 12.87
CA GLN A 204 -14.82 -4.81 13.40
C GLN A 204 -15.23 -6.07 12.64
N VAL A 205 -16.49 -6.19 12.24
CA VAL A 205 -16.96 -7.31 11.40
C VAL A 205 -16.22 -7.33 10.06
N LEU A 206 -16.13 -6.18 9.38
CA LEU A 206 -15.48 -6.07 8.07
C LEU A 206 -13.97 -6.35 8.14
N LEU A 207 -13.29 -5.86 9.18
CA LEU A 207 -11.88 -6.15 9.41
C LEU A 207 -11.66 -7.64 9.71
N ALA A 208 -12.49 -8.24 10.56
CA ALA A 208 -12.43 -9.66 10.85
C ALA A 208 -12.70 -10.51 9.59
N PHE A 209 -13.63 -10.10 8.74
CA PHE A 209 -13.88 -10.74 7.45
C PHE A 209 -12.64 -10.69 6.53
N GLY A 210 -11.98 -9.54 6.44
CA GLY A 210 -10.75 -9.40 5.66
C GLY A 210 -9.62 -10.31 6.18
N ILE A 211 -9.39 -10.33 7.49
CA ILE A 211 -8.38 -11.19 8.13
C ILE A 211 -8.70 -12.68 7.92
N ALA A 212 -9.96 -13.09 8.11
CA ALA A 212 -10.40 -14.46 7.86
C ALA A 212 -10.26 -14.87 6.39
N SER A 213 -10.37 -13.90 5.48
CA SER A 213 -10.11 -14.06 4.05
C SER A 213 -8.60 -14.04 3.71
N GLY A 214 -7.72 -14.11 4.71
CA GLY A 214 -6.27 -14.15 4.57
C GLY A 214 -5.67 -12.87 4.00
N LEU A 215 -6.29 -11.72 4.26
CA LEU A 215 -5.83 -10.40 3.84
C LEU A 215 -5.17 -9.68 5.01
N ALA A 216 -4.11 -8.91 4.72
CA ALA A 216 -3.65 -7.87 5.62
C ALA A 216 -4.55 -6.63 5.43
N THR A 217 -5.25 -6.16 6.46
CA THR A 217 -6.18 -5.02 6.33
C THR A 217 -5.53 -3.71 6.76
N CYS A 218 -5.53 -2.71 5.88
CA CYS A 218 -5.08 -1.35 6.16
C CYS A 218 -6.30 -0.40 6.10
N SER A 219 -6.79 0.02 7.26
CA SER A 219 -7.92 0.96 7.36
C SER A 219 -7.44 2.33 7.82
N HIS A 220 -7.78 3.37 7.05
CA HIS A 220 -7.64 4.75 7.53
C HIS A 220 -8.89 5.17 8.30
N LYS A 221 -8.68 5.80 9.45
CA LYS A 221 -9.70 6.58 10.13
C LYS A 221 -9.14 7.99 10.28
N ASN A 222 -9.62 8.93 9.47
CA ASN A 222 -9.43 10.33 9.80
C ASN A 222 -10.35 10.59 11.00
N GLN A 223 -9.78 11.02 12.13
CA GLN A 223 -10.59 11.68 13.15
C GLN A 223 -10.87 13.07 12.60
N GLU A 224 -12.15 13.39 12.43
CA GLU A 224 -12.62 14.77 12.32
C GLU A 224 -12.36 15.53 13.63
#